data_AF-A0A4Z0PEM9-F1
#
_entry.id   AF-A0A4Z0PEM9-F1
#
_cell.length_a   1.000
_cell.length_b   1.000
_cell.length_c   1.000
_cell.angle_alpha   90.00
_cell.angle_beta   90.00
_cell.angle_gamma   90.00
#
_symmetry.space_group_name_H-M   'P 1'
#
loop_
_entity.id
_entity.type
_entity.pdbx_description
1 polymer ?
#
loop_
_entity_poly.entity_id
_entity_poly.type
_entity_poly.pdbx_seq_one_letter_code
_entity_poly.pdbx_strand_id
1 'polypeptide(L)'
;MIFVGEGGLLQSTLLFTLQSNVLIDMVYSPTDELAAFCAKHQIPFRKVANINDEVESLAALGTDKIVFSINNGWLFRKPILSLPGFRFYNIHSGLIPKYRGKPEVCIIFALLNAEKEYGVSLHEIDENIDTGHCLAIKKFPLHAHTTFEDVMVQCLKSCEAIFNENLEHIVRGQAFEAPVLPEATSKLYSYKDLVKLAEHKTAPAYANATEFGLFEMWFSKAHTLISQL
;
A
#
# COMPACT_ATOMS: atom_id res chain seq x y z
N MET A 1 -17.00 5.38 5.26
CA MET A 1 -15.83 4.88 4.52
C MET A 1 -15.84 3.38 4.34
N ILE A 2 -15.38 2.91 3.18
CA ILE A 2 -15.13 1.49 2.90
C ILE A 2 -13.62 1.24 2.87
N PHE A 3 -13.19 0.09 3.42
CA PHE A 3 -11.79 -0.35 3.35
C PHE A 3 -11.68 -1.70 2.63
N VAL A 4 -10.61 -1.86 1.86
CA VAL A 4 -10.32 -3.08 1.09
C VAL A 4 -8.87 -3.48 1.32
N GLY A 5 -8.64 -4.73 1.75
CA GLY A 5 -7.32 -5.32 1.90
C GLY A 5 -7.17 -6.12 3.18
N GLU A 6 -5.94 -6.23 3.69
CA GLU A 6 -5.62 -7.11 4.82
C GLU A 6 -4.37 -6.70 5.62
N GLY A 7 -4.11 -7.41 6.71
CA GLY A 7 -2.91 -7.25 7.53
C GLY A 7 -2.96 -6.14 8.59
N GLY A 8 -1.84 -6.01 9.31
CA GLY A 8 -1.74 -5.14 10.49
C GLY A 8 -1.89 -3.64 10.20
N LEU A 9 -1.44 -3.17 9.02
CA LEU A 9 -1.63 -1.78 8.62
C LEU A 9 -3.11 -1.44 8.44
N LEU A 10 -3.92 -2.36 7.89
CA LEU A 10 -5.35 -2.15 7.82
C LEU A 10 -5.99 -2.13 9.22
N GLN A 11 -5.54 -2.97 10.14
CA GLN A 11 -6.05 -2.93 11.52
C GLN A 11 -5.78 -1.58 12.20
N SER A 12 -4.56 -1.03 12.06
CA SER A 12 -4.24 0.27 12.67
C SER A 12 -5.04 1.42 12.05
N THR A 13 -5.22 1.45 10.73
CA THR A 13 -6.04 2.48 10.08
C THR A 13 -7.52 2.39 10.46
N LEU A 14 -8.07 1.18 10.61
CA LEU A 14 -9.43 0.98 11.11
C LEU A 14 -9.60 1.53 12.54
N LEU A 15 -8.65 1.25 13.45
CA LEU A 15 -8.69 1.80 14.81
C LEU A 15 -8.64 3.33 14.82
N PHE A 16 -7.74 3.92 14.03
CA PHE A 16 -7.61 5.36 13.95
C PHE A 16 -8.87 6.01 13.36
N THR A 17 -9.50 5.37 12.37
CA THR A 17 -10.76 5.83 11.76
C THR A 17 -11.89 5.87 12.80
N LEU A 18 -12.03 4.81 13.61
CA LEU A 18 -13.00 4.78 14.72
C LEU A 18 -12.72 5.87 15.77
N GLN A 19 -11.46 6.03 16.17
CA GLN A 19 -11.04 7.06 17.14
C GLN A 19 -11.30 8.48 16.63
N SER A 20 -11.27 8.67 15.30
CA SER A 20 -11.56 9.94 14.63
C SER A 20 -13.06 10.19 14.44
N ASN A 21 -13.93 9.34 15.00
CA ASN A 21 -15.39 9.38 14.85
C ASN A 21 -15.86 9.36 13.39
N VAL A 22 -15.10 8.67 12.52
CA VAL A 22 -15.49 8.44 11.12
C VAL A 22 -16.18 7.10 11.01
N LEU A 23 -17.32 7.07 10.33
CA LEU A 23 -18.09 5.84 10.09
C LEU A 23 -17.33 4.90 9.15
N ILE A 24 -17.21 3.64 9.56
CA ILE A 24 -16.72 2.55 8.71
C ILE A 24 -17.94 1.76 8.23
N ASP A 25 -18.25 1.88 6.94
CA ASP A 25 -19.42 1.24 6.32
C ASP A 25 -19.20 -0.25 6.09
N MET A 26 -17.98 -0.63 5.65
CA MET A 26 -17.63 -2.01 5.36
C MET A 26 -16.11 -2.21 5.23
N VAL A 27 -15.63 -3.37 5.64
CA VAL A 27 -14.28 -3.89 5.35
C VAL A 27 -14.40 -5.12 4.46
N TYR A 28 -13.74 -5.08 3.29
CA TYR A 28 -13.61 -6.20 2.38
C TYR A 28 -12.19 -6.79 2.44
N SER A 29 -12.08 -8.10 2.58
CA SER A 29 -10.79 -8.80 2.69
C SER A 29 -10.79 -10.12 1.89
N PRO A 30 -9.65 -10.58 1.33
CA PRO A 30 -9.56 -11.89 0.69
C PRO A 30 -9.60 -13.06 1.69
N THR A 31 -9.25 -12.80 2.95
CA THR A 31 -9.14 -13.78 4.03
C THR A 31 -10.01 -13.39 5.23
N ASP A 32 -10.24 -14.35 6.14
CA ASP A 32 -10.99 -14.10 7.39
C ASP A 32 -10.11 -13.56 8.53
N GLU A 33 -8.85 -13.22 8.27
CA GLU A 33 -7.88 -12.83 9.30
C GLU A 33 -8.33 -11.63 10.14
N LEU A 34 -9.08 -10.70 9.54
CA LEU A 34 -9.61 -9.52 10.23
C LEU A 34 -10.99 -9.74 10.85
N ALA A 35 -11.65 -10.88 10.66
CA ALA A 35 -13.05 -11.08 11.08
C ALA A 35 -13.23 -10.92 12.60
N ALA A 36 -12.37 -11.56 13.40
CA ALA A 36 -12.42 -11.47 14.86
C ALA A 36 -12.11 -10.06 15.36
N PHE A 37 -11.15 -9.38 14.72
CA PHE A 37 -10.81 -8.00 15.01
C PHE A 37 -12.01 -7.07 14.71
N CYS A 38 -12.61 -7.18 13.53
CA CYS A 38 -13.76 -6.36 13.14
C CYS A 38 -14.95 -6.60 14.06
N ALA A 39 -15.25 -7.86 14.41
CA ALA A 39 -16.32 -8.20 15.35
C ALA A 39 -16.11 -7.57 16.74
N LYS A 40 -14.88 -7.63 17.27
CA LYS A 40 -14.52 -7.00 18.55
C LYS A 40 -14.76 -5.49 18.56
N HIS A 41 -14.53 -4.83 17.43
CA HIS A 41 -14.66 -3.39 17.26
C HIS A 41 -15.99 -2.97 16.61
N GLN A 42 -16.95 -3.90 16.43
CA GLN A 42 -18.26 -3.67 15.81
C GLN A 42 -18.17 -3.07 14.39
N ILE A 43 -17.14 -3.45 13.64
CA ILE A 43 -16.93 -3.04 12.25
C ILE A 43 -17.59 -4.06 11.32
N PRO A 44 -18.45 -3.63 10.37
CA PRO A 44 -18.97 -4.51 9.34
C PRO A 44 -17.84 -5.10 8.49
N PHE A 45 -17.84 -6.42 8.32
CA PHE A 45 -16.78 -7.15 7.62
C PHE A 45 -17.36 -8.16 6.64
N ARG A 46 -16.74 -8.28 5.47
CA ARG A 46 -17.05 -9.31 4.49
C ARG A 46 -15.76 -9.86 3.87
N LYS A 47 -15.59 -11.17 3.96
CA LYS A 47 -14.64 -11.88 3.11
C LYS A 47 -15.18 -12.03 1.69
N VAL A 48 -14.38 -11.70 0.69
CA VAL A 48 -14.76 -11.78 -0.72
C VAL A 48 -13.63 -12.41 -1.54
N ALA A 49 -13.98 -13.12 -2.61
CA ALA A 49 -12.98 -13.70 -3.50
C ALA A 49 -12.33 -12.66 -4.43
N ASN A 50 -13.09 -11.62 -4.78
CA ASN A 50 -12.67 -10.53 -5.65
C ASN A 50 -13.50 -9.29 -5.37
N ILE A 51 -12.84 -8.18 -5.05
CA ILE A 51 -13.54 -6.91 -4.80
C ILE A 51 -14.40 -6.48 -5.98
N ASN A 52 -13.99 -6.80 -7.22
CA ASN A 52 -14.68 -6.38 -8.44
C ASN A 52 -16.08 -6.97 -8.61
N ASP A 53 -16.45 -7.98 -7.83
CA ASP A 53 -17.79 -8.57 -7.82
C ASP A 53 -18.74 -7.83 -6.86
N GLU A 54 -18.23 -6.90 -6.05
CA GLU A 54 -18.97 -6.22 -4.97
C GLU A 54 -19.53 -4.84 -5.37
N VAL A 55 -19.65 -4.56 -6.67
CA VAL A 55 -20.07 -3.24 -7.20
C VAL A 55 -21.36 -2.73 -6.55
N GLU A 56 -22.39 -3.58 -6.51
CA GLU A 56 -23.70 -3.24 -5.93
C GLU A 56 -23.61 -2.97 -4.43
N SER A 57 -22.77 -3.76 -3.74
CA SER A 57 -22.58 -3.62 -2.30
C SER A 57 -21.83 -2.33 -1.96
N LEU A 58 -20.80 -1.96 -2.72
CA LEU A 58 -20.09 -0.68 -2.55
C LEU A 58 -21.06 0.49 -2.79
N ALA A 59 -21.84 0.43 -3.87
CA ALA A 59 -22.80 1.48 -4.23
C ALA A 59 -23.87 1.68 -3.15
N ALA A 60 -24.34 0.59 -2.52
CA ALA A 60 -25.38 0.64 -1.50
C ALA A 60 -24.87 1.10 -0.12
N LEU A 61 -23.62 0.75 0.23
CA LEU A 61 -23.08 0.96 1.58
C LEU A 61 -22.21 2.22 1.72
N GLY A 62 -21.59 2.70 0.65
CA GLY A 62 -20.62 3.81 0.72
C GLY A 62 -21.26 5.15 1.02
N THR A 63 -21.48 5.47 2.30
CA THR A 63 -22.18 6.68 2.75
C THR A 63 -21.46 7.96 2.37
N ASP A 64 -20.14 7.98 2.51
CA ASP A 64 -19.25 9.09 2.12
C ASP A 64 -18.57 8.89 0.76
N LYS A 65 -18.82 7.73 0.12
CA LYS A 65 -18.24 7.31 -1.16
C LYS A 65 -16.71 7.30 -1.16
N ILE A 66 -16.06 7.13 -0.01
CA ILE A 66 -14.60 7.00 0.10
C ILE A 66 -14.24 5.52 0.24
N VAL A 67 -13.29 5.07 -0.57
CA VAL A 67 -12.75 3.70 -0.54
C VAL A 67 -11.24 3.75 -0.35
N PHE A 68 -10.73 3.06 0.67
CA PHE A 68 -9.30 2.88 0.88
C PHE A 68 -8.85 1.46 0.53
N SER A 69 -7.85 1.37 -0.34
CA SER A 69 -7.05 0.18 -0.59
C SER A 69 -5.83 0.19 0.32
N ILE A 70 -5.70 -0.83 1.17
CA ILE A 70 -4.58 -0.95 2.11
C ILE A 70 -4.07 -2.39 2.07
N ASN A 71 -2.85 -2.59 1.57
CA ASN A 71 -2.27 -3.93 1.39
C ASN A 71 -3.24 -4.88 0.68
N ASN A 72 -3.76 -4.45 -0.47
CA ASN A 72 -4.75 -5.15 -1.25
C ASN A 72 -4.11 -5.78 -2.50
N GLY A 73 -4.44 -7.04 -2.76
CA GLY A 73 -3.93 -7.80 -3.92
C GLY A 73 -4.73 -7.60 -5.21
N TRP A 74 -5.92 -7.01 -5.15
CA TRP A 74 -6.80 -6.84 -6.31
C TRP A 74 -6.58 -5.51 -7.02
N LEU A 75 -6.58 -5.54 -8.35
CA LEU A 75 -6.70 -4.33 -9.16
C LEU A 75 -8.18 -3.97 -9.32
N PHE A 76 -8.53 -2.73 -8.98
CA PHE A 76 -9.88 -2.19 -9.18
C PHE A 76 -10.16 -2.01 -10.67
N ARG A 77 -11.32 -2.48 -11.12
CA ARG A 77 -11.73 -2.43 -12.53
C ARG A 77 -12.86 -1.43 -12.74
N LYS A 78 -13.09 -1.08 -14.00
CA LYS A 78 -14.08 -0.08 -14.43
C LYS A 78 -15.45 -0.19 -13.77
N PRO A 79 -16.06 -1.38 -13.55
CA PRO A 79 -17.36 -1.44 -12.86
C PRO A 79 -17.37 -0.76 -11.49
N ILE A 80 -16.28 -0.87 -10.72
CA ILE A 80 -16.13 -0.20 -9.43
C ILE A 80 -15.62 1.24 -9.59
N LEU A 81 -14.59 1.44 -10.40
CA LEU A 81 -14.00 2.78 -10.58
C LEU A 81 -14.98 3.79 -11.21
N SER A 82 -16.00 3.31 -11.92
CA SER A 82 -17.06 4.14 -12.51
C SER A 82 -18.22 4.46 -11.55
N LEU A 83 -18.16 4.02 -10.28
CA LEU A 83 -19.21 4.33 -9.31
C LEU A 83 -19.34 5.84 -9.09
N PRO A 84 -20.53 6.45 -9.30
CA PRO A 84 -20.67 7.90 -9.31
C PRO A 84 -20.32 8.58 -7.98
N GLY A 85 -19.30 9.44 -8.02
CA GLY A 85 -18.83 10.23 -6.88
C GLY A 85 -17.95 9.46 -5.89
N PHE A 86 -17.56 8.22 -6.22
CA PHE A 86 -16.60 7.47 -5.41
C PHE A 86 -15.19 7.98 -5.61
N ARG A 87 -14.44 8.06 -4.51
CA ARG A 87 -13.02 8.39 -4.47
C ARG A 87 -12.26 7.20 -3.92
N PHE A 88 -11.28 6.72 -4.68
CA PHE A 88 -10.50 5.54 -4.36
C PHE A 88 -9.08 5.97 -4.05
N TYR A 89 -8.59 5.60 -2.86
CA TYR A 89 -7.26 5.95 -2.40
C TYR A 89 -6.45 4.70 -2.08
N ASN A 90 -5.15 4.75 -2.30
CA ASN A 90 -4.22 3.69 -1.93
C ASN A 90 -3.06 4.29 -1.12
N ILE A 91 -2.60 3.52 -0.13
CA ILE A 91 -1.36 3.81 0.59
C ILE A 91 -0.33 2.78 0.15
N HIS A 92 0.74 3.27 -0.46
CA HIS A 92 1.77 2.45 -1.07
C HIS A 92 3.14 2.68 -0.43
N SER A 93 3.87 1.59 -0.17
CA SER A 93 5.25 1.61 0.32
C SER A 93 6.24 1.81 -0.84
N GLY A 94 6.16 3.00 -1.44
CA GLY A 94 7.06 3.47 -2.48
C GLY A 94 6.70 4.90 -2.88
N LEU A 95 7.68 5.66 -3.35
CA LEU A 95 7.48 7.02 -3.85
C LEU A 95 6.89 6.97 -5.26
N ILE A 96 5.62 7.36 -5.42
CA ILE A 96 4.94 7.43 -6.71
C ILE A 96 5.33 8.73 -7.42
N PRO A 97 5.80 8.69 -8.68
CA PRO A 97 5.70 7.57 -9.63
C PRO A 97 6.95 6.67 -9.74
N LYS A 98 8.03 6.93 -9.00
CA LYS A 98 9.33 6.26 -9.16
C LYS A 98 9.30 4.76 -8.81
N TYR A 99 8.58 4.37 -7.77
CA TYR A 99 8.55 3.00 -7.22
C TYR A 99 7.12 2.45 -7.16
N ARG A 100 6.57 2.05 -8.31
CA ARG A 100 5.23 1.45 -8.42
C ARG A 100 5.27 -0.07 -8.31
N GLY A 101 4.17 -0.69 -7.91
CA GLY A 101 3.99 -2.14 -7.99
C GLY A 101 4.16 -2.82 -6.64
N LYS A 102 4.90 -3.94 -6.61
CA LYS A 102 5.02 -4.76 -5.41
C LYS A 102 5.93 -4.07 -4.38
N PRO A 103 5.44 -3.72 -3.17
CA PRO A 103 6.23 -3.05 -2.14
C PRO A 103 7.60 -3.69 -1.86
N GLU A 104 7.62 -5.00 -1.71
CA GLU A 104 8.83 -5.77 -1.43
C GLU A 104 9.84 -5.69 -2.59
N VAL A 105 9.36 -5.72 -3.84
CA VAL A 105 10.23 -5.58 -5.00
C VAL A 105 10.75 -4.14 -5.11
N CYS A 106 9.90 -3.15 -4.82
CA CYS A 106 10.33 -1.75 -4.81
C CYS A 106 11.45 -1.50 -3.80
N ILE A 107 11.32 -2.03 -2.58
CA ILE A 107 12.33 -1.89 -1.52
C ILE A 107 13.64 -2.57 -1.89
N ILE A 108 13.59 -3.80 -2.41
CA ILE A 108 14.78 -4.51 -2.91
C ILE A 108 15.55 -3.61 -3.89
N PHE A 109 14.86 -3.08 -4.91
CA PHE A 109 15.51 -2.25 -5.91
C PHE A 109 15.90 -0.85 -5.41
N ALA A 110 15.21 -0.28 -4.43
CA ALA A 110 15.64 0.96 -3.80
C ALA A 110 16.99 0.81 -3.08
N LEU A 111 17.17 -0.30 -2.36
CA LEU A 111 18.43 -0.63 -1.69
C LEU A 111 19.54 -0.92 -2.71
N LEU A 112 19.25 -1.71 -3.76
CA LEU A 112 20.23 -2.03 -4.81
C LEU A 112 20.62 -0.82 -5.67
N ASN A 113 19.72 0.14 -5.84
CA ASN A 113 20.01 1.41 -6.53
C ASN A 113 20.78 2.41 -5.65
N ALA A 114 21.11 2.04 -4.40
CA ALA A 114 21.78 2.89 -3.43
C ALA A 114 21.09 4.25 -3.20
N GLU A 115 19.75 4.25 -3.24
CA GLU A 115 18.92 5.41 -2.95
C GLU A 115 19.29 6.01 -1.58
N LYS A 116 19.25 7.34 -1.47
CA LYS A 116 19.53 8.06 -0.21
C LYS A 116 18.29 8.30 0.63
N GLU A 117 17.14 8.22 0.00
CA GLU A 117 15.83 8.37 0.61
C GLU A 117 14.87 7.36 0.00
N TYR A 118 13.93 6.91 0.80
CA TYR A 118 12.78 6.15 0.36
C TYR A 118 11.53 6.74 1.01
N GLY A 119 10.38 6.13 0.81
CA GLY A 119 9.17 6.65 1.40
C GLY A 119 7.92 5.91 0.98
N VAL A 120 6.82 6.47 1.44
CA VAL A 120 5.47 5.97 1.19
C VAL A 120 4.64 7.07 0.53
N SER A 121 3.62 6.69 -0.22
CA SER A 121 2.73 7.61 -0.90
C SER A 121 1.27 7.31 -0.58
N LEU A 122 0.48 8.36 -0.41
CA LEU A 122 -0.96 8.33 -0.53
C LEU A 122 -1.32 8.84 -1.93
N HIS A 123 -2.09 8.08 -2.68
CA HIS A 123 -2.46 8.45 -4.05
C HIS A 123 -3.87 7.99 -4.40
N GLU A 124 -4.44 8.60 -5.43
CA GLU A 124 -5.69 8.14 -6.04
C GLU A 124 -5.48 6.84 -6.81
N ILE A 125 -6.51 6.01 -6.90
CA ILE A 125 -6.50 4.79 -7.72
C ILE A 125 -7.11 5.08 -9.09
N ASP A 126 -6.40 4.70 -10.14
CA ASP A 126 -6.89 4.68 -11.52
C ASP A 126 -6.93 3.22 -12.06
N GLU A 127 -7.06 3.04 -13.37
CA GLU A 127 -7.15 1.70 -13.98
C GLU A 127 -5.83 0.90 -14.00
N ASN A 128 -4.70 1.52 -13.64
CA ASN A 128 -3.37 0.93 -13.69
C ASN A 128 -2.74 0.83 -12.29
N ILE A 129 -1.60 0.14 -12.21
CA ILE A 129 -0.91 -0.09 -10.94
C ILE A 129 -0.12 1.16 -10.55
N ASP A 130 -0.59 1.79 -9.47
CA ASP A 130 -0.01 2.95 -8.79
C ASP A 130 0.36 4.12 -9.71
N THR A 131 -0.50 4.47 -10.68
CA THR A 131 -0.30 5.64 -11.56
C THR A 131 -1.19 6.83 -11.26
N GLY A 132 -2.16 6.69 -10.37
CA GLY A 132 -3.07 7.77 -10.04
C GLY A 132 -2.35 8.94 -9.34
N HIS A 133 -3.07 10.05 -9.24
CA HIS A 133 -2.52 11.30 -8.74
C HIS A 133 -1.99 11.15 -7.30
N CYS A 134 -0.72 11.50 -7.07
CA CYS A 134 -0.11 11.45 -5.75
C CYS A 134 -0.55 12.65 -4.93
N LEU A 135 -1.12 12.38 -3.75
CA LEU A 135 -1.73 13.36 -2.86
C LEU A 135 -0.79 13.78 -1.73
N ALA A 136 -0.05 12.82 -1.18
CA ALA A 136 0.93 13.07 -0.14
C ALA A 136 2.06 12.03 -0.19
N ILE A 137 3.23 12.40 0.32
CA ILE A 137 4.36 11.50 0.50
C ILE A 137 4.96 11.66 1.90
N LYS A 138 5.53 10.60 2.44
CA LYS A 138 6.39 10.65 3.63
C LYS A 138 7.72 10.00 3.30
N LYS A 139 8.78 10.79 3.34
CA LYS A 139 10.15 10.36 3.04
C LYS A 139 10.92 10.05 4.31
N PHE A 140 11.86 9.13 4.21
CA PHE A 140 12.83 8.82 5.26
C PHE A 140 14.19 8.47 4.66
N PRO A 141 15.29 8.73 5.38
CA PRO A 141 16.63 8.48 4.87
C PRO A 141 16.93 6.98 4.80
N LEU A 142 17.75 6.59 3.83
CA LEU A 142 18.40 5.29 3.76
C LEU A 142 19.89 5.45 4.07
N HIS A 143 20.43 4.57 4.90
CA HIS A 143 21.83 4.55 5.29
C HIS A 143 22.56 3.36 4.66
N ALA A 144 23.89 3.38 4.69
CA ALA A 144 24.73 2.37 4.02
C ALA A 144 24.46 0.92 4.48
N HIS A 145 23.98 0.74 5.71
CA HIS A 145 23.69 -0.56 6.31
C HIS A 145 22.20 -0.81 6.53
N THR A 146 21.33 0.04 5.97
CA THR A 146 19.88 -0.16 6.06
C THR A 146 19.51 -1.48 5.38
N THR A 147 18.76 -2.31 6.11
CA THR A 147 18.26 -3.61 5.63
C THR A 147 16.84 -3.49 5.09
N PHE A 148 16.39 -4.51 4.35
CA PHE A 148 15.01 -4.64 3.91
C PHE A 148 14.03 -4.56 5.10
N GLU A 149 14.36 -5.25 6.20
CA GLU A 149 13.54 -5.23 7.42
C GLU A 149 13.40 -3.81 7.97
N ASP A 150 14.51 -3.05 8.07
CA ASP A 150 14.49 -1.65 8.52
C ASP A 150 13.56 -0.79 7.64
N VAL A 151 13.68 -0.92 6.31
CA VAL A 151 12.84 -0.17 5.37
C VAL A 151 11.38 -0.57 5.52
N MET A 152 11.07 -1.86 5.65
CA MET A 152 9.70 -2.34 5.83
C MET A 152 9.07 -1.82 7.12
N VAL A 153 9.78 -1.89 8.26
CA VAL A 153 9.30 -1.33 9.53
C VAL A 153 9.04 0.16 9.40
N GLN A 154 9.95 0.90 8.77
CA GLN A 154 9.80 2.33 8.56
C GLN A 154 8.65 2.67 7.60
N CYS A 155 8.44 1.87 6.55
CA CYS A 155 7.30 1.97 5.65
C CYS A 155 5.98 1.77 6.41
N LEU A 156 5.85 0.73 7.24
CA LEU A 156 4.62 0.48 8.02
C LEU A 156 4.28 1.67 8.92
N LYS A 157 5.26 2.20 9.66
CA LYS A 157 5.09 3.41 10.50
C LYS A 157 4.71 4.63 9.67
N SER A 158 5.35 4.80 8.51
CA SER A 158 5.12 5.95 7.64
C SER A 158 3.75 5.87 6.94
N CYS A 159 3.30 4.68 6.56
CA CYS A 159 1.98 4.41 5.97
C CYS A 159 0.86 4.69 6.98
N GLU A 160 1.05 4.31 8.24
CA GLU A 160 0.11 4.67 9.30
C GLU A 160 0.08 6.19 9.52
N ALA A 161 1.26 6.82 9.63
CA ALA A 161 1.35 8.27 9.83
C ALA A 161 0.72 9.06 8.68
N ILE A 162 0.99 8.68 7.42
CA ILE A 162 0.44 9.39 6.26
C ILE A 162 -1.08 9.21 6.16
N PHE A 163 -1.64 8.07 6.57
CA PHE A 163 -3.09 7.92 6.69
C PHE A 163 -3.64 8.88 7.74
N ASN A 164 -3.08 8.82 8.94
CA ASN A 164 -3.57 9.58 10.09
C ASN A 164 -3.52 11.10 9.84
N GLU A 165 -2.43 11.58 9.25
CA GLU A 165 -2.22 13.00 8.90
C GLU A 165 -3.22 13.51 7.85
N ASN A 166 -3.75 12.63 6.99
CA ASN A 166 -4.55 13.00 5.84
C ASN A 166 -6.04 12.59 5.93
N LEU A 167 -6.44 11.81 6.93
CA LEU A 167 -7.83 11.34 7.08
C LEU A 167 -8.84 12.51 7.11
N GLU A 168 -8.58 13.53 7.93
CA GLU A 168 -9.46 14.69 8.06
C GLU A 168 -9.60 15.48 6.75
N HIS A 169 -8.49 15.67 6.04
CA HIS A 169 -8.46 16.32 4.72
C HIS A 169 -9.34 15.55 3.71
N ILE A 170 -9.26 14.23 3.70
CA ILE A 170 -10.02 13.35 2.80
C ILE A 170 -11.52 13.40 3.12
N VAL A 171 -11.87 13.29 4.40
CA VAL A 171 -13.26 13.37 4.89
C VAL A 171 -13.89 14.70 4.48
N ARG A 172 -13.16 15.80 4.63
CA ARG A 172 -13.66 17.15 4.30
C ARG A 172 -13.65 17.46 2.80
N GLY A 173 -13.05 16.61 1.97
CA GLY A 173 -12.88 16.89 0.54
C GLY A 173 -11.99 18.10 0.29
N GLN A 174 -11.01 18.34 1.16
CA GLN A 174 -10.04 19.41 0.98
C GLN A 174 -9.08 19.07 -0.17
N ALA A 175 -8.68 20.10 -0.91
CA ALA A 175 -7.69 19.95 -1.96
C ALA A 175 -6.33 19.59 -1.36
N PHE A 176 -5.60 18.72 -2.05
CA PHE A 176 -4.22 18.40 -1.74
C PHE A 176 -3.28 19.31 -2.54
N GLU A 177 -2.23 19.80 -1.90
CA GLU A 177 -1.10 20.35 -2.62
C GLU A 177 -0.22 19.18 -3.08
N ALA A 178 -0.16 18.97 -4.40
CA ALA A 178 0.59 17.87 -4.96
C ALA A 178 2.06 17.94 -4.49
N PRO A 179 2.64 16.83 -3.99
CA PRO A 179 4.01 16.83 -3.50
C PRO A 179 4.99 17.11 -4.66
N VAL A 180 5.92 18.02 -4.42
CA VAL A 180 6.99 18.31 -5.38
C VAL A 180 8.02 17.18 -5.32
N LEU A 181 8.04 16.35 -6.36
CA LEU A 181 9.07 15.34 -6.57
C LEU A 181 10.04 15.81 -7.67
N PRO A 182 11.35 15.50 -7.54
CA PRO A 182 12.27 15.64 -8.65
C PRO A 182 11.73 14.88 -9.87
N GLU A 183 12.02 15.35 -11.08
CA GLU A 183 11.77 14.55 -12.28
C GLU A 183 12.42 13.18 -12.09
N ALA A 184 11.58 12.15 -12.06
CA ALA A 184 11.98 10.78 -11.82
C ALA A 184 11.29 9.89 -12.83
N THR A 185 12.04 8.98 -13.44
CA THR A 185 11.48 7.99 -14.35
C THR A 185 10.52 7.09 -13.60
N SER A 186 9.25 7.08 -14.02
CA SER A 186 8.26 6.16 -13.49
C SER A 186 8.63 4.72 -13.81
N LYS A 187 8.65 3.84 -12.80
CA LYS A 187 8.98 2.43 -12.99
C LYS A 187 8.06 1.52 -12.19
N LEU A 188 7.56 0.49 -12.86
CA LEU A 188 6.79 -0.59 -12.26
C LEU A 188 7.73 -1.73 -11.87
N TYR A 189 7.69 -2.12 -10.61
CA TYR A 189 8.46 -3.22 -10.03
C TYR A 189 7.53 -4.39 -9.74
N SER A 190 7.81 -5.52 -10.37
CA SER A 190 7.02 -6.75 -10.26
C SER A 190 7.92 -7.95 -9.98
N TYR A 191 7.34 -9.10 -9.63
CA TYR A 191 8.14 -10.33 -9.47
C TYR A 191 8.95 -10.72 -10.71
N LYS A 192 8.55 -10.26 -11.92
CA LYS A 192 9.33 -10.49 -13.14
C LYS A 192 10.66 -9.74 -13.13
N ASP A 193 10.77 -8.66 -12.36
CA ASP A 193 12.00 -7.89 -12.25
C ASP A 193 13.04 -8.56 -11.36
N LEU A 194 12.65 -9.50 -10.49
CA LEU A 194 13.57 -10.20 -9.60
C LEU A 194 14.67 -10.95 -10.35
N VAL A 195 14.45 -11.34 -11.61
CA VAL A 195 15.51 -11.96 -12.44
C VAL A 195 16.74 -11.06 -12.60
N LYS A 196 16.59 -9.73 -12.49
CA LYS A 196 17.68 -8.76 -12.58
C LYS A 196 18.62 -8.83 -11.37
N LEU A 197 18.21 -9.47 -10.28
CA LEU A 197 19.07 -9.67 -9.10
C LEU A 197 20.36 -10.42 -9.42
N ALA A 198 20.37 -11.24 -10.47
CA ALA A 198 21.58 -11.88 -10.97
C ALA A 198 22.70 -10.87 -11.30
N GLU A 199 22.35 -9.67 -11.75
CA GLU A 199 23.29 -8.59 -12.09
C GLU A 199 23.83 -7.87 -10.84
N HIS A 200 23.18 -8.03 -9.69
CA HIS A 200 23.48 -7.31 -8.46
C HIS A 200 24.13 -8.17 -7.36
N LYS A 201 24.44 -9.45 -7.61
CA LYS A 201 24.97 -10.39 -6.59
C LYS A 201 26.24 -9.91 -5.88
N THR A 202 27.03 -9.07 -6.52
CA THR A 202 28.27 -8.51 -5.96
C THR A 202 28.08 -7.14 -5.32
N ALA A 203 26.88 -6.56 -5.38
CA ALA A 203 26.59 -5.26 -4.80
C ALA A 203 26.67 -5.34 -3.26
N PRO A 204 27.30 -4.37 -2.57
CA PRO A 204 27.39 -4.37 -1.11
C PRO A 204 26.03 -4.44 -0.40
N ALA A 205 24.99 -3.89 -1.03
CA ALA A 205 23.63 -3.88 -0.49
C ALA A 205 22.85 -5.17 -0.78
N TYR A 206 23.39 -6.17 -1.49
CA TYR A 206 22.63 -7.34 -1.95
C TYR A 206 22.01 -8.11 -0.79
N ALA A 207 22.83 -8.55 0.18
CA ALA A 207 22.35 -9.28 1.35
C ALA A 207 21.28 -8.47 2.11
N ASN A 208 21.58 -7.20 2.40
CA ASN A 208 20.66 -6.28 3.05
C ASN A 208 19.33 -6.10 2.28
N ALA A 209 19.34 -6.20 0.96
CA ALA A 209 18.15 -6.04 0.13
C ALA A 209 17.32 -7.32 0.03
N THR A 210 17.94 -8.50 0.07
CA THR A 210 17.26 -9.79 -0.19
C THR A 210 16.96 -10.61 1.06
N GLU A 211 17.54 -10.27 2.21
CA GLU A 211 17.22 -10.89 3.50
C GLU A 211 16.04 -10.16 4.15
N PHE A 212 14.89 -10.85 4.22
CA PHE A 212 13.64 -10.24 4.70
C PHE A 212 13.47 -10.24 6.22
N GLY A 213 14.34 -10.94 6.95
CA GLY A 213 14.32 -11.04 8.40
C GLY A 213 12.93 -11.43 8.92
N LEU A 214 12.38 -10.62 9.83
CA LEU A 214 11.06 -10.86 10.42
C LEU A 214 9.92 -10.97 9.38
N PHE A 215 10.08 -10.42 8.18
CA PHE A 215 9.04 -10.41 7.14
C PHE A 215 9.06 -11.61 6.18
N GLU A 216 9.96 -12.57 6.38
CA GLU A 216 10.17 -13.68 5.45
C GLU A 216 8.89 -14.47 5.14
N MET A 217 8.06 -14.75 6.15
CA MET A 217 6.80 -15.47 5.97
C MET A 217 5.78 -14.70 5.11
N TRP A 218 5.75 -13.37 5.22
CA TRP A 218 4.85 -12.50 4.45
C TRP A 218 5.30 -12.33 2.99
N PHE A 219 6.60 -12.44 2.73
CA PHE A 219 7.19 -12.33 1.40
C PHE A 219 7.70 -13.67 0.85
N SER A 220 7.07 -14.78 1.25
CA SER A 220 7.45 -16.15 0.87
C SER A 220 7.58 -16.35 -0.65
N LYS A 221 6.72 -15.70 -1.45
CA LYS A 221 6.80 -15.73 -2.91
C LYS A 221 8.07 -15.06 -3.44
N ALA A 222 8.40 -13.87 -2.95
CA ALA A 222 9.62 -13.19 -3.34
C ALA A 222 10.84 -13.98 -2.89
N HIS A 223 10.82 -14.52 -1.66
CA HIS A 223 11.90 -15.32 -1.10
C HIS A 223 12.15 -16.57 -1.96
N THR A 224 11.09 -17.32 -2.29
CA THR A 224 11.18 -18.50 -3.15
C THR A 224 11.79 -18.17 -4.52
N LEU A 225 11.38 -17.05 -5.12
CA LEU A 225 11.93 -16.62 -6.42
C LEU A 225 13.40 -16.22 -6.32
N ILE A 226 13.81 -15.55 -5.24
CA ILE A 226 15.20 -15.13 -5.03
C ILE A 226 16.10 -16.34 -4.80
N SER A 227 15.66 -17.31 -4.00
CA SER A 227 16.40 -18.54 -3.70
C SER A 227 16.63 -19.46 -4.91
N GLN A 228 15.97 -19.19 -6.05
CA GLN A 228 16.13 -19.91 -7.31
C GLN A 228 17.15 -19.27 -8.28
N LEU A 229 17.68 -18.07 -7.96
CA LEU A 229 18.57 -17.28 -8.83
C LEU A 229 20.05 -17.51 -8.52
#